data_AF-A0A7Y4QDE1-F1
#
_entry.id   AF-A0A7Y4QDE1-F1
#
_cell.length_a   1.000
_cell.length_b   1.000
_cell.length_c   1.000
_cell.angle_alpha   90.00
_cell.angle_beta   90.00
_cell.angle_gamma   90.00
#
_symmetry.space_group_name_H-M   'P 1'
#
loop_
_entity.id
_entity.type
_entity.pdbx_description
1 polymer ?
#
loop_
_entity_poly.entity_id
_entity_poly.type
_entity_poly.pdbx_seq_one_letter_code
_entity_poly.pdbx_strand_id
1 'polypeptide(L)'
;MQKVVALILVLFFNSAFAQYPLILTQREQAKVIDELLEDRLRTVLPSIMRREGFDMWVIISREYNEDPIIRTMLPATWFAARRTTMLVIYDKGKDARGNDLGLEYLAVARYDVGKMFRRAWVPDHQPDQWGQLAKIVEESNPKKIGVNKAPSWGHADGLTANDYDQFLTALP
;
A
#
# COMPACT_ATOMS: atom_id res chain seq x y z
N MET A 1 21.54 -13.60 -59.72
CA MET A 1 20.16 -13.47 -59.18
C MET A 1 19.83 -14.52 -58.11
N GLN A 2 19.91 -15.83 -58.37
CA GLN A 2 19.58 -16.87 -57.36
C GLN A 2 20.34 -16.74 -56.02
N LYS A 3 21.64 -16.42 -56.06
CA LYS A 3 22.44 -16.22 -54.83
C LYS A 3 22.04 -14.99 -54.01
N VAL A 4 21.53 -13.95 -54.68
CA VAL A 4 21.05 -12.70 -54.03
C VAL A 4 19.68 -12.94 -53.41
N VAL A 5 18.80 -13.68 -54.09
CA VAL A 5 17.49 -14.10 -53.56
C VAL A 5 17.66 -15.01 -52.34
N ALA A 6 18.61 -15.95 -52.37
CA ALA A 6 18.92 -16.81 -51.24
C ALA A 6 19.47 -16.02 -50.03
N LEU A 7 20.34 -15.03 -50.26
CA LEU A 7 20.88 -14.17 -49.21
C LEU A 7 19.78 -13.31 -48.56
N ILE A 8 18.85 -12.76 -49.36
CA ILE A 8 17.71 -11.99 -48.87
C ILE A 8 16.78 -12.90 -48.03
N LEU A 9 16.49 -14.12 -48.48
CA LEU A 9 15.69 -15.09 -47.72
C LEU A 9 16.32 -15.45 -46.35
N VAL A 10 17.64 -15.60 -46.26
CA VAL A 10 18.34 -15.89 -44.99
C VAL A 10 18.28 -14.70 -44.01
N LEU A 11 18.33 -13.46 -44.53
CA LEU A 11 18.23 -12.26 -43.71
C LEU A 11 16.79 -12.04 -43.16
N PHE A 12 15.76 -12.44 -43.91
CA PHE A 12 14.36 -12.41 -43.45
C PHE A 12 14.01 -13.53 -42.45
N PHE A 13 14.70 -14.68 -42.47
CA PHE A 13 14.49 -15.73 -41.48
C PHE A 13 14.98 -15.35 -40.07
N ASN A 14 16.02 -14.52 -39.97
CA ASN A 14 16.56 -14.07 -38.67
C ASN A 14 15.67 -13.04 -37.97
N SER A 15 14.81 -12.32 -38.70
CA SER A 15 13.87 -11.34 -38.13
C SER A 15 12.61 -11.99 -37.52
N ALA A 16 12.40 -13.29 -37.73
CA ALA A 16 11.23 -14.02 -37.25
C ALA A 16 11.43 -14.70 -35.88
N PHE A 17 12.64 -14.68 -35.30
CA PHE A 17 12.83 -14.95 -33.88
C PHE A 17 12.40 -13.72 -33.08
N ALA A 18 11.09 -13.50 -33.01
CA ALA A 18 10.52 -12.60 -32.02
C ALA A 18 11.12 -12.98 -30.66
N GLN A 19 11.80 -12.03 -29.99
CA GLN A 19 12.20 -12.22 -28.61
C GLN A 19 10.95 -12.63 -27.83
N TYR A 20 10.95 -13.82 -27.24
CA TYR A 20 9.96 -14.14 -26.22
C TYR A 20 9.98 -12.98 -25.22
N PRO A 21 8.81 -12.43 -24.82
CA PRO A 21 8.79 -11.40 -23.81
C PRO A 21 9.60 -11.92 -22.62
N LEU A 22 10.51 -11.10 -22.11
CA LEU A 22 11.30 -11.47 -20.93
C LEU A 22 10.32 -11.57 -19.74
N ILE A 23 9.78 -12.76 -19.53
CA ILE A 23 8.92 -13.05 -18.38
C ILE A 23 9.86 -13.32 -17.22
N LEU A 24 9.92 -12.36 -16.30
CA LEU A 24 10.64 -12.47 -15.05
C LEU A 24 10.20 -13.72 -14.28
N THR A 25 11.11 -14.34 -13.53
CA THR A 25 10.75 -15.37 -12.56
C THR A 25 9.82 -14.81 -11.49
N GLN A 26 9.05 -15.65 -10.79
CA GLN A 26 8.15 -15.18 -9.73
C GLN A 26 8.88 -14.40 -8.62
N ARG A 27 10.14 -14.74 -8.34
CA ARG A 27 10.98 -14.01 -7.37
C ARG A 27 11.36 -12.62 -7.86
N GLU A 28 11.69 -12.49 -9.14
CA GLU A 28 11.99 -11.20 -9.76
C GLU A 28 10.73 -10.34 -9.90
N GLN A 29 9.59 -10.93 -10.26
CA GLN A 29 8.30 -10.23 -10.28
C GLN A 29 7.94 -9.70 -8.88
N ALA A 30 8.12 -10.51 -7.83
CA ALA A 30 7.89 -10.08 -6.46
C ALA A 30 8.76 -8.88 -6.08
N LYS A 31 10.03 -8.88 -6.49
CA LYS A 31 10.94 -7.73 -6.28
C LYS A 31 10.42 -6.47 -6.99
N VAL A 32 9.97 -6.58 -8.25
CA VAL A 32 9.41 -5.44 -8.99
C VAL A 32 8.14 -4.91 -8.32
N ILE A 33 7.25 -5.78 -7.87
CA ILE A 33 6.01 -5.38 -7.16
C ILE A 33 6.35 -4.62 -5.87
N ASP A 34 7.29 -5.14 -5.08
CA ASP A 34 7.72 -4.49 -3.83
C ASP A 34 8.38 -3.13 -4.09
N GLU A 35 9.23 -3.02 -5.12
CA GLU A 35 9.86 -1.75 -5.53
C GLU A 35 8.83 -0.72 -6.00
N LEU A 36 7.85 -1.14 -6.80
CA LEU A 36 6.74 -0.27 -7.25
C LEU A 36 5.82 0.14 -6.10
N LEU A 37 5.60 -0.73 -5.13
CA LEU A 37 4.86 -0.37 -3.91
C LEU A 37 5.63 0.71 -3.14
N GLU A 38 6.92 0.49 -2.87
CA GLU A 38 7.76 1.46 -2.17
C GLU A 38 7.81 2.82 -2.89
N ASP A 39 7.98 2.81 -4.22
CA ASP A 39 8.00 4.03 -5.03
C ASP A 39 6.67 4.79 -4.95
N ARG A 40 5.52 4.11 -5.20
CA ARG A 40 4.20 4.76 -5.12
C ARG A 40 3.91 5.35 -3.75
N LEU A 41 4.29 4.66 -2.69
CA LEU A 41 4.13 5.18 -1.33
C LEU A 41 4.96 6.45 -1.14
N ARG A 42 6.19 6.52 -1.68
CA ARG A 42 7.09 7.68 -1.52
C ARG A 42 6.78 8.85 -2.43
N THR A 43 6.35 8.60 -3.67
CA THR A 43 6.27 9.62 -4.71
C THR A 43 4.84 10.03 -5.05
N VAL A 44 3.88 9.10 -4.96
CA VAL A 44 2.49 9.35 -5.37
C VAL A 44 1.62 9.69 -4.16
N LEU A 45 1.63 8.84 -3.12
CA LEU A 45 0.72 8.98 -1.99
C LEU A 45 0.78 10.33 -1.25
N PRO A 46 1.96 10.95 -1.01
CA PRO A 46 2.03 12.25 -0.32
C PRO A 46 1.27 13.34 -1.07
N SER A 47 1.38 13.35 -2.40
CA SER A 47 0.68 14.33 -3.23
C SER A 47 -0.84 14.18 -3.17
N ILE A 48 -1.34 12.94 -3.12
CA ILE A 48 -2.77 12.63 -3.05
C ILE A 48 -3.33 13.02 -1.68
N MET A 49 -2.69 12.57 -0.59
CA MET A 49 -3.16 12.89 0.76
C MET A 49 -3.23 14.40 1.01
N ARG A 50 -2.20 15.15 0.60
CA ARG A 50 -2.17 16.61 0.71
C ARG A 50 -3.21 17.30 -0.14
N ARG A 51 -3.44 16.81 -1.37
CA ARG A 51 -4.49 17.35 -2.26
C ARG A 51 -5.88 17.21 -1.65
N GLU A 52 -6.16 16.07 -1.01
CA GLU A 52 -7.45 15.81 -0.36
C GLU A 52 -7.53 16.39 1.08
N GLY A 53 -6.43 16.96 1.58
CA GLY A 53 -6.32 17.55 2.91
C GLY A 53 -6.41 16.53 4.04
N PHE A 54 -6.01 15.28 3.81
CA PHE A 54 -5.94 14.26 4.86
C PHE A 54 -4.60 14.34 5.59
N ASP A 55 -4.65 14.55 6.90
CA ASP A 55 -3.45 14.47 7.74
C ASP A 55 -3.13 13.01 8.04
N MET A 56 -4.15 12.16 8.15
CA MET A 56 -4.00 10.72 8.38
C MET A 56 -4.93 9.93 7.48
N TRP A 57 -4.49 8.76 7.02
CA TRP A 57 -5.31 7.77 6.35
C TRP A 57 -5.20 6.44 7.10
N VAL A 58 -6.34 5.89 7.49
CA VAL A 58 -6.42 4.60 8.18
C VAL A 58 -7.14 3.59 7.29
N ILE A 59 -6.43 2.53 6.90
CA ILE A 59 -6.98 1.40 6.14
C ILE A 59 -7.14 0.25 7.13
N ILE A 60 -8.37 -0.21 7.33
CA ILE A 60 -8.71 -1.32 8.23
C ILE A 60 -9.24 -2.45 7.39
N SER A 61 -8.64 -3.62 7.53
CA SER A 61 -9.01 -4.80 6.75
C SER A 61 -8.95 -6.05 7.61
N ARG A 62 -9.87 -6.97 7.36
CA ARG A 62 -9.93 -8.27 8.03
C ARG A 62 -9.58 -9.39 7.04
N GLU A 63 -8.95 -10.43 7.56
CA GLU A 63 -8.78 -11.69 6.86
C GLU A 63 -10.15 -12.22 6.40
N TYR A 64 -10.25 -12.67 5.15
CA TYR A 64 -11.48 -13.15 4.49
C TYR A 64 -12.51 -12.08 4.14
N ASN A 65 -12.26 -10.82 4.45
CA ASN A 65 -13.09 -9.70 4.04
C ASN A 65 -12.21 -8.46 3.85
N GLU A 66 -11.34 -8.53 2.84
CA GLU A 66 -10.34 -7.49 2.66
C GLU A 66 -10.93 -6.19 2.11
N ASP A 67 -10.42 -5.07 2.62
CA ASP A 67 -10.60 -3.79 1.96
C ASP A 67 -10.03 -3.86 0.53
N PRO A 68 -10.76 -3.44 -0.51
CA PRO A 68 -10.29 -3.58 -1.89
C PRO A 68 -8.95 -2.90 -2.16
N ILE A 69 -8.65 -1.79 -1.48
CA ILE A 69 -7.38 -1.06 -1.60
C ILE A 69 -6.24 -1.81 -0.93
N ILE A 70 -6.47 -2.57 0.15
CA ILE A 70 -5.36 -3.12 0.95
C ILE A 70 -4.46 -4.02 0.12
N ARG A 71 -5.00 -4.74 -0.86
CA ARG A 71 -4.22 -5.60 -1.78
C ARG A 71 -3.15 -4.83 -2.55
N THR A 72 -3.35 -3.53 -2.75
CA THR A 72 -2.39 -2.63 -3.41
C THR A 72 -1.33 -2.06 -2.47
N MET A 73 -1.45 -2.33 -1.16
CA MET A 73 -0.58 -1.84 -0.08
C MET A 73 0.25 -2.96 0.56
N LEU A 74 0.04 -4.22 0.16
CA LEU A 74 0.76 -5.37 0.68
C LEU A 74 1.98 -5.70 -0.20
N PRO A 75 3.09 -6.19 0.40
CA PRO A 75 4.21 -6.70 -0.37
C PRO A 75 3.80 -7.94 -1.17
N ALA A 76 4.54 -8.26 -2.22
CA ALA A 76 4.23 -9.33 -3.16
C ALA A 76 4.05 -10.73 -2.52
N THR A 77 4.66 -10.94 -1.36
CA THR A 77 4.57 -12.22 -0.62
C THR A 77 3.35 -12.32 0.30
N TRP A 78 2.54 -11.26 0.39
CA TRP A 78 1.34 -11.20 1.22
C TRP A 78 0.09 -11.14 0.33
N PHE A 79 -0.60 -12.28 0.21
CA PHE A 79 -1.78 -12.41 -0.65
C PHE A 79 -3.06 -11.80 -0.05
N ALA A 80 -3.10 -11.59 1.27
CA ALA A 80 -4.25 -11.07 2.00
C ALA A 80 -3.83 -10.42 3.32
N ALA A 81 -4.76 -9.67 3.93
CA ALA A 81 -4.64 -9.24 5.30
C ALA A 81 -4.57 -10.46 6.23
N ARG A 82 -3.81 -10.35 7.33
CA ARG A 82 -3.73 -11.40 8.37
C ARG A 82 -4.46 -10.93 9.61
N ARG A 83 -5.47 -11.66 10.10
CA ARG A 83 -6.37 -11.22 11.17
C ARG A 83 -6.94 -9.81 10.87
N THR A 84 -6.93 -8.90 11.83
CA THR A 84 -7.20 -7.48 11.61
C THR A 84 -5.87 -6.77 11.32
N THR A 85 -5.73 -6.24 10.11
CA THR A 85 -4.60 -5.41 9.71
C THR A 85 -5.07 -3.97 9.60
N MET A 86 -4.45 -3.07 10.37
CA MET A 86 -4.72 -1.63 10.30
C MET A 86 -3.44 -0.92 9.87
N LEU A 87 -3.48 -0.33 8.68
CA LEU A 87 -2.39 0.49 8.13
C LEU A 87 -2.72 1.94 8.42
N VAL A 88 -1.82 2.64 9.09
CA VAL A 88 -1.91 4.06 9.39
C VAL A 88 -0.85 4.77 8.58
N ILE A 89 -1.28 5.71 7.74
CA ILE A 89 -0.41 6.64 7.03
C ILE A 89 -0.64 8.02 7.62
N TYR A 90 0.41 8.67 8.13
CA TYR A 90 0.32 10.00 8.73
C TYR A 90 1.24 10.98 7.99
N ASP A 91 0.71 12.11 7.53
CA ASP A 91 1.49 13.20 6.96
C ASP A 91 2.04 14.09 8.07
N LYS A 92 3.36 14.02 8.28
CA LYS A 92 4.04 14.83 9.30
C LYS A 92 4.17 16.30 8.87
N GLY A 93 3.70 16.64 7.67
CA GLY A 93 3.66 17.99 7.15
C GLY A 93 5.05 18.55 6.90
N LYS A 94 5.26 19.81 7.28
CA LYS A 94 6.53 20.52 7.10
C LYS A 94 7.05 21.03 8.42
N ASP A 95 8.36 21.07 8.57
CA ASP A 95 9.00 21.72 9.73
C ASP A 95 8.88 23.26 9.65
N ALA A 96 9.34 23.95 10.70
CA ALA A 96 9.32 25.41 10.77
C ALA A 96 10.15 26.10 9.68
N ARG A 97 11.04 25.37 8.99
CA ARG A 97 11.87 25.86 7.88
C ARG A 97 11.26 25.55 6.52
N GLY A 98 10.10 24.88 6.48
CA GLY A 98 9.41 24.48 5.27
C GLY A 98 9.93 23.18 4.65
N ASN A 99 10.81 22.43 5.33
CA ASN A 99 11.25 21.13 4.85
C ASN A 99 10.13 20.10 5.01
N ASP A 100 9.96 19.28 3.98
CA ASP A 100 9.00 18.18 3.99
C ASP A 100 9.45 17.08 4.97
N LEU A 101 8.63 16.79 5.98
CA LEU A 101 8.88 15.73 6.96
C LEU A 101 8.41 14.36 6.47
N GLY A 102 7.70 14.32 5.34
CA GLY A 102 7.21 13.13 4.68
C GLY A 102 6.08 12.42 5.42
N LEU A 103 5.69 11.28 4.87
CA LEU A 103 4.70 10.40 5.48
C LEU A 103 5.36 9.41 6.44
N GLU A 104 4.65 9.08 7.51
CA GLU A 104 4.92 7.96 8.39
C GLU A 104 3.97 6.81 8.08
N TYR A 105 4.48 5.57 8.10
CA TYR A 105 3.74 4.37 7.73
C TYR A 105 3.81 3.35 8.86
N LEU A 106 2.68 3.11 9.51
CA LEU A 106 2.58 2.24 10.67
C LEU A 106 1.61 1.08 10.37
N ALA A 107 1.97 -0.10 10.85
CA ALA A 107 1.10 -1.26 10.89
C ALA A 107 0.71 -1.54 12.34
N VAL A 108 -0.54 -1.25 12.70
CA VAL A 108 -1.13 -1.73 13.96
C VAL A 108 -1.54 -3.18 13.72
N ALA A 109 -0.53 -4.04 13.62
CA ALA A 109 -0.61 -5.48 13.35
C ALA A 109 0.54 -6.19 14.07
N ARG A 110 0.55 -7.53 14.08
CA ARG A 110 1.59 -8.30 14.81
C ARG A 110 2.98 -8.23 14.16
N TYR A 111 3.08 -7.84 12.90
CA TYR A 111 4.32 -7.85 12.12
C TYR A 111 4.43 -6.60 11.26
N ASP A 112 5.64 -6.28 10.81
CA ASP A 112 5.87 -5.31 9.73
C ASP A 112 5.11 -5.75 8.47
N VAL A 113 4.60 -4.77 7.72
CA VAL A 113 3.94 -5.01 6.42
C VAL A 113 4.84 -4.46 5.32
N GLY A 114 5.57 -5.37 4.67
CA GLY A 114 6.63 -5.00 3.73
C GLY A 114 7.75 -4.21 4.40
N LYS A 115 8.47 -3.37 3.65
CA LYS A 115 9.55 -2.53 4.19
C LYS A 115 9.07 -1.18 4.73
N MET A 116 7.91 -0.72 4.27
CA MET A 116 7.41 0.63 4.53
C MET A 116 6.65 0.71 5.84
N PHE A 117 5.65 -0.15 6.05
CA PHE A 117 4.80 -0.09 7.23
C PHE A 117 5.46 -0.81 8.41
N ARG A 118 5.92 -0.02 9.37
CA ARG A 118 6.57 -0.54 10.58
C ARG A 118 5.55 -0.96 11.61
N ARG A 119 5.78 -2.10 12.25
CA ARG A 119 4.93 -2.59 13.32
C ARG A 119 4.85 -1.57 14.45
N ALA A 120 3.64 -1.16 14.77
CA ALA A 120 3.31 -0.23 15.85
C ALA A 120 2.47 -0.87 16.96
N TRP A 121 2.28 -2.19 16.94
CA TRP A 121 1.52 -2.92 17.96
C TRP A 121 2.29 -4.11 18.52
N VAL A 122 2.33 -4.19 19.85
CA VAL A 122 2.89 -5.32 20.60
C VAL A 122 1.82 -5.84 21.55
N PRO A 123 1.13 -6.95 21.22
CA PRO A 123 0.01 -7.47 22.00
C PRO A 123 0.34 -7.72 23.47
N ASP A 124 1.58 -8.11 23.77
CA ASP A 124 2.03 -8.40 25.14
C ASP A 124 2.11 -7.14 26.02
N HIS A 125 2.30 -5.95 25.43
CA HIS A 125 2.32 -4.67 26.14
C HIS A 125 0.96 -3.95 26.10
N GLN A 126 0.25 -4.08 24.99
CA GLN A 126 -1.07 -3.49 24.78
C GLN A 126 -1.98 -4.55 24.16
N PRO A 127 -2.78 -5.29 24.96
CA PRO A 127 -3.62 -6.37 24.43
C PRO A 127 -4.74 -5.84 23.54
N ASP A 128 -5.15 -4.59 23.71
CA ASP A 128 -6.17 -3.95 22.87
C ASP A 128 -5.55 -3.31 21.63
N GLN A 129 -5.78 -3.95 20.48
CA GLN A 129 -5.30 -3.46 19.19
C GLN A 129 -5.92 -2.11 18.80
N TRP A 130 -7.19 -1.87 19.16
CA TRP A 130 -7.89 -0.62 18.86
C TRP A 130 -7.41 0.50 19.77
N GLY A 131 -7.16 0.21 21.05
CA GLY A 131 -6.50 1.13 21.98
C GLY A 131 -5.10 1.57 21.51
N GLN A 132 -4.34 0.69 20.84
CA GLN A 132 -3.08 1.10 20.21
C GLN A 132 -3.29 2.06 19.03
N LEU A 133 -4.32 1.82 18.21
CA LEU A 133 -4.68 2.76 17.14
C LEU A 133 -5.10 4.13 17.71
N ALA A 134 -5.93 4.13 18.75
CA ALA A 134 -6.37 5.33 19.46
C ALA A 134 -5.18 6.17 19.95
N LYS A 135 -4.22 5.51 20.60
CA LYS A 135 -2.98 6.15 21.07
C LYS A 135 -2.18 6.79 19.93
N ILE A 136 -2.03 6.11 18.80
CA ILE A 136 -1.34 6.66 17.62
C ILE A 136 -2.07 7.91 17.11
N VAL A 137 -3.40 7.88 17.05
CA VAL A 137 -4.21 9.03 16.62
C VAL A 137 -4.05 10.19 17.60
N GLU A 138 -4.10 9.94 18.91
CA GLU A 138 -3.92 10.95 19.95
C GLU A 138 -2.52 11.60 19.89
N GLU A 139 -1.46 10.79 19.79
CA GLU A 139 -0.07 11.27 19.70
C GLU A 139 0.18 12.07 18.41
N SER A 140 -0.46 11.69 17.31
CA SER A 140 -0.32 12.37 16.01
C SER A 140 -1.20 13.62 15.90
N ASN A 141 -2.31 13.68 16.65
CA ASN A 141 -3.30 14.75 16.66
C ASN A 141 -3.71 15.26 15.24
N PRO A 142 -4.15 14.37 14.32
CA PRO A 142 -4.55 14.76 12.98
C PRO A 142 -5.87 15.56 13.01
N LYS A 143 -6.01 16.57 12.14
CA LYS A 143 -7.26 17.33 12.00
C LYS A 143 -8.27 16.62 11.10
N LYS A 144 -7.79 15.89 10.09
CA LYS A 144 -8.63 15.13 9.16
C LYS A 144 -8.09 13.73 8.93
N ILE A 145 -8.90 12.73 9.30
CA ILE A 145 -8.62 11.31 9.08
C ILE A 145 -9.46 10.81 7.89
N GLY A 146 -8.79 10.29 6.86
CA GLY A 146 -9.42 9.54 5.78
C GLY A 146 -9.66 8.10 6.18
N VAL A 147 -10.78 7.54 5.75
CA VAL A 147 -11.15 6.11 5.88
C VAL A 147 -11.83 5.63 4.60
N ASN A 148 -11.76 4.33 4.31
CA ASN A 148 -12.29 3.76 3.07
C ASN A 148 -13.78 3.46 3.17
N LYS A 149 -14.60 4.51 3.08
CA LYS A 149 -16.06 4.41 3.05
C LYS A 149 -16.60 5.28 1.93
N ALA A 150 -17.39 4.72 1.02
CA ALA A 150 -17.88 5.44 -0.15
C ALA A 150 -19.32 5.05 -0.54
N PRO A 151 -20.19 6.01 -0.88
CA PRO A 151 -21.59 5.72 -1.21
C PRO A 151 -21.77 5.03 -2.57
N SER A 152 -20.83 5.22 -3.51
CA SER A 152 -20.98 4.79 -4.90
C SER A 152 -19.72 4.17 -5.51
N TRP A 153 -18.61 4.11 -4.79
CA TRP A 153 -17.34 3.61 -5.31
C TRP A 153 -16.85 2.41 -4.50
N GLY A 154 -17.25 1.21 -4.92
CA GLY A 154 -16.96 -0.03 -4.17
C GLY A 154 -15.47 -0.27 -3.92
N HIS A 155 -14.58 0.17 -4.82
CA HIS A 155 -13.14 0.06 -4.63
C HIS A 155 -12.60 0.93 -3.47
N ALA A 156 -13.36 1.91 -3.00
CA ALA A 156 -13.02 2.76 -1.85
C ALA A 156 -13.99 2.58 -0.67
N ASP A 157 -14.82 1.53 -0.68
CA ASP A 157 -15.82 1.21 0.35
C ASP A 157 -15.48 -0.11 1.08
N GLY A 158 -14.23 -0.24 1.51
CA GLY A 158 -13.73 -1.47 2.15
C GLY A 158 -13.90 -1.51 3.66
N LEU A 159 -14.20 -0.37 4.30
CA LEU A 159 -14.41 -0.31 5.74
C LEU A 159 -15.79 -0.86 6.10
N THR A 160 -15.81 -1.99 6.79
CA THR A 160 -17.05 -2.63 7.23
C THR A 160 -17.78 -1.80 8.28
N ALA A 161 -19.09 -1.96 8.39
CA ALA A 161 -19.89 -1.28 9.41
C ALA A 161 -19.36 -1.55 10.83
N ASN A 162 -19.04 -2.82 11.15
CA ASN A 162 -18.53 -3.20 12.46
C ASN A 162 -17.13 -2.62 12.76
N ASP A 163 -16.25 -2.53 11.77
CA ASP A 163 -14.94 -1.92 11.96
C ASP A 163 -15.02 -0.39 12.03
N TYR A 164 -15.98 0.23 11.33
CA TYR A 164 -16.27 1.66 11.46
C TYR A 164 -16.76 2.02 12.87
N ASP A 165 -17.68 1.23 13.43
CA ASP A 165 -18.19 1.46 14.78
C ASP A 165 -17.09 1.29 15.85
N GLN A 166 -16.25 0.24 15.72
CA GLN A 166 -15.08 0.06 16.58
C GLN A 166 -14.08 1.21 16.43
N PHE A 167 -13.82 1.65 15.20
CA PHE A 167 -12.95 2.78 14.93
C PHE A 167 -13.44 4.04 15.65
N LEU A 168 -14.70 4.42 15.46
CA LEU A 168 -15.30 5.58 16.12
C LEU A 168 -15.31 5.46 17.65
N THR A 169 -15.52 4.25 18.19
CA THR A 169 -15.49 4.00 19.64
C THR A 169 -14.10 4.13 20.22
N ALA A 170 -13.06 3.80 19.43
CA ALA A 170 -11.67 3.85 19.88
C ALA A 170 -11.09 5.27 19.82
N LEU A 171 -11.57 6.14 18.94
CA LEU A 171 -11.05 7.50 18.82
C LEU A 171 -11.32 8.34 20.09
N PRO A 172 -10.37 9.21 20.50
CA PRO A 172 -10.49 10.06 21.69
C PRO A 172 -11.51 11.20 21.53
#